data_AF-A0A4R7G6R9-F1
#
_entry.id   AF-A0A4R7G6R9-F1
#
_cell.length_a   1.000
_cell.length_b   1.000
_cell.length_c   1.000
_cell.angle_alpha   90.00
_cell.angle_beta   90.00
_cell.angle_gamma   90.00
#
_symmetry.space_group_name_H-M   'P 1'
#
loop_
_entity.id
_entity.type
_entity.pdbx_description
1 polymer ?
#
loop_
_entity_poly.entity_id
_entity_poly.type
_entity_poly.pdbx_seq_one_letter_code
_entity_poly.pdbx_strand_id
1 'polypeptide(L)'
;MSTDPRAGEAGTQIEPEILDELLSMRASIDNIDATLVYLLAERFKATQRVGVLKAKHQLPAADPAREKNQISRLKRLANEAQLDPEFAEKFLNFIIEEVIRHHQAISSAGLGSEQSSTEAPGAAAVGPGESAADAAAPHDSTDR
;
A
#
# COMPACT_ATOMS: atom_id res chain seq x y z
N MET A 1 -2.13 -20.88 -22.32
CA MET A 1 -1.40 -21.81 -21.45
C MET A 1 -2.35 -22.93 -21.12
N SER A 2 -2.00 -24.18 -21.43
CA SER A 2 -2.88 -25.34 -21.18
C SER A 2 -2.90 -25.62 -19.68
N THR A 3 -4.04 -25.44 -19.03
CA THR A 3 -4.28 -25.79 -17.63
C THR A 3 -4.89 -27.19 -17.55
N ASP A 4 -4.33 -28.17 -18.27
CA ASP A 4 -4.81 -29.55 -18.11
C ASP A 4 -4.38 -30.02 -16.72
N PRO A 5 -5.33 -30.26 -15.80
CA PRO A 5 -5.00 -30.67 -14.43
C PRO A 5 -4.39 -32.08 -14.37
N ARG A 6 -4.35 -32.80 -15.50
CA ARG A 6 -3.71 -34.12 -15.66
C ARG A 6 -2.24 -34.04 -16.08
N ALA A 7 -1.70 -32.84 -16.31
CA ALA A 7 -0.33 -32.64 -16.80
C ALA A 7 0.76 -32.68 -15.69
N GLY A 8 0.38 -32.85 -14.41
CA GLY A 8 1.31 -32.95 -13.29
C GLY A 8 1.91 -34.36 -13.19
N GLU A 9 3.23 -34.47 -13.39
CA GLU A 9 3.98 -35.73 -13.45
C GLU A 9 3.70 -36.68 -12.27
N ALA A 10 2.93 -37.73 -12.57
CA ALA A 10 3.04 -39.04 -11.95
C ALA A 10 2.95 -40.07 -13.09
N GLY A 11 4.10 -40.48 -13.60
CA GLY A 11 4.26 -41.53 -14.60
C GLY A 11 3.92 -42.92 -14.07
N THR A 12 2.74 -43.10 -13.48
CA THR A 12 2.24 -44.39 -13.00
C THR A 12 0.76 -44.43 -13.28
N GLN A 13 0.28 -45.59 -13.71
CA GLN A 13 -1.12 -45.89 -14.00
C GLN A 13 -1.95 -45.63 -12.73
N ILE A 14 -2.41 -44.39 -12.52
CA ILE A 14 -3.37 -44.07 -11.46
C ILE A 14 -4.72 -44.55 -11.97
N GLU A 15 -5.38 -45.40 -11.21
CA GLU A 15 -6.73 -45.84 -11.54
C GLU A 15 -7.64 -44.62 -11.76
N PRO A 16 -8.45 -44.57 -12.83
CA PRO A 16 -9.24 -43.40 -13.18
C PRO A 16 -10.06 -42.83 -12.02
N GLU A 17 -10.62 -43.71 -11.18
CA GLU A 17 -11.41 -43.32 -10.01
C GLU A 17 -10.58 -42.56 -8.95
N ILE A 18 -9.33 -42.98 -8.71
CA ILE A 18 -8.41 -42.30 -7.79
C ILE A 18 -8.03 -40.93 -8.35
N LEU A 19 -7.82 -40.85 -9.66
CA LEU A 19 -7.50 -39.58 -10.32
C LEU A 19 -8.67 -38.59 -10.20
N ASP A 20 -9.90 -39.04 -10.41
CA ASP A 20 -11.10 -38.21 -10.29
C ASP A 20 -11.32 -37.71 -8.86
N GLU A 21 -11.13 -38.56 -7.85
CA GLU A 21 -11.21 -38.17 -6.44
C GLU A 21 -10.14 -37.11 -6.09
N LEU A 22 -8.90 -37.32 -6.52
CA LEU A 22 -7.81 -36.37 -6.33
C LEU A 22 -8.10 -35.01 -6.97
N LEU A 23 -8.62 -35.00 -8.19
CA LEU A 23 -8.98 -33.77 -8.90
C LEU A 23 -10.13 -33.02 -8.20
N SER A 24 -11.12 -33.73 -7.68
CA SER A 24 -12.21 -33.15 -6.90
C SER A 24 -11.72 -32.49 -5.60
N MET A 25 -10.81 -33.15 -4.88
CA MET A 25 -10.19 -32.58 -3.68
C MET A 25 -9.36 -31.34 -3.99
N ARG A 26 -8.58 -31.36 -5.08
CA ARG A 26 -7.79 -30.20 -5.53
C ARG A 26 -8.65 -29.01 -5.93
N ALA A 27 -9.75 -29.25 -6.65
CA ALA A 27 -10.69 -28.18 -6.98
C ALA A 27 -11.29 -27.53 -5.72
N SER A 28 -11.52 -28.32 -4.66
CA SER A 28 -11.96 -27.78 -3.38
C SER A 28 -10.88 -26.93 -2.70
N ILE A 29 -9.61 -27.36 -2.75
CA ILE A 29 -8.46 -26.61 -2.24
C ILE A 29 -8.32 -25.27 -2.99
N ASP A 30 -8.35 -25.29 -4.32
CA ASP A 30 -8.22 -24.09 -5.16
C ASP A 30 -9.30 -23.04 -4.83
N ASN A 31 -10.53 -23.48 -4.54
CA ASN A 31 -11.62 -22.60 -4.13
C ASN A 31 -11.39 -21.97 -2.74
N ILE A 32 -10.85 -22.76 -1.80
CA ILE A 32 -10.47 -22.26 -0.47
C ILE A 32 -9.35 -21.22 -0.62
N ASP A 33 -8.34 -21.50 -1.42
CA ASP A 33 -7.21 -20.60 -1.65
C ASP A 33 -7.65 -19.27 -2.27
N ALA A 34 -8.56 -19.31 -3.26
CA ALA A 34 -9.15 -18.09 -3.82
C ALA A 34 -9.84 -17.25 -2.73
N THR A 35 -10.61 -17.90 -1.85
CA THR A 35 -11.29 -17.23 -0.73
C THR A 35 -10.29 -16.61 0.25
N LEU A 36 -9.21 -17.33 0.58
CA LEU A 36 -8.14 -16.83 1.46
C LEU A 36 -7.50 -15.57 0.88
N VAL A 37 -7.23 -15.53 -0.43
CA VAL A 37 -6.67 -14.34 -1.10
C VAL A 37 -7.61 -13.13 -0.98
N TYR A 38 -8.91 -13.31 -1.23
CA TYR A 38 -9.87 -12.21 -1.09
C TYR A 38 -9.99 -11.70 0.35
N LEU A 39 -9.99 -12.61 1.34
CA LEU A 39 -10.01 -12.23 2.76
C LEU A 39 -8.74 -11.48 3.17
N LEU A 40 -7.58 -11.90 2.68
CA LEU A 40 -6.32 -11.20 2.91
C LEU A 40 -6.35 -9.80 2.28
N ALA A 41 -6.87 -9.65 1.06
CA ALA A 41 -7.00 -8.35 0.42
C ALA A 41 -7.85 -7.38 1.25
N GLU A 42 -9.00 -7.82 1.76
CA GLU A 42 -9.84 -7.02 2.65
C GLU A 42 -9.15 -6.69 3.97
N ARG A 43 -8.43 -7.65 4.56
CA ARG A 43 -7.62 -7.41 5.77
C ARG A 43 -6.56 -6.35 5.51
N PHE A 44 -5.85 -6.41 4.38
CA PHE A 44 -4.82 -5.43 4.04
C PHE A 44 -5.40 -4.03 3.84
N LYS A 45 -6.56 -3.88 3.17
CA LYS A 45 -7.28 -2.60 3.07
C LYS A 45 -7.59 -2.01 4.45
N ALA A 46 -8.05 -2.83 5.40
CA ALA A 46 -8.29 -2.37 6.76
C ALA A 46 -6.99 -1.91 7.44
N THR A 47 -5.90 -2.66 7.29
CA THR A 47 -4.61 -2.27 7.89
C THR A 47 -4.00 -1.04 7.25
N GLN A 48 -4.18 -0.79 5.96
CA GLN A 48 -3.74 0.45 5.32
C GLN A 48 -4.44 1.67 5.91
N ARG A 49 -5.76 1.59 6.15
CA ARG A 49 -6.51 2.65 6.84
C ARG A 49 -5.99 2.90 8.25
N VAL A 50 -5.67 1.82 8.99
CA VAL A 50 -5.00 1.94 10.31
C VAL A 50 -3.64 2.63 10.16
N GLY A 51 -2.85 2.29 9.14
CA GLY A 51 -1.56 2.90 8.87
C GLY A 51 -1.65 4.40 8.58
N VAL A 52 -2.59 4.81 7.73
CA VAL A 52 -2.87 6.23 7.44
C VAL A 52 -3.29 6.97 8.71
N LEU A 53 -4.17 6.38 9.53
CA LEU A 53 -4.58 6.96 10.80
C LEU A 53 -3.38 7.11 11.75
N LYS A 54 -2.57 6.06 11.90
CA LYS A 54 -1.37 6.09 12.73
C LYS A 54 -0.40 7.18 12.28
N ALA A 55 -0.12 7.27 10.97
CA ALA A 55 0.76 8.28 10.41
C ALA A 55 0.26 9.71 10.67
N LYS A 56 -1.03 9.96 10.43
CA LYS A 56 -1.67 11.27 10.69
C LYS A 56 -1.52 11.73 12.15
N HIS A 57 -1.47 10.80 13.09
CA HIS A 57 -1.38 11.07 14.52
C HIS A 57 0.01 10.77 15.13
N GLN A 58 1.03 10.57 14.30
CA GLN A 58 2.40 10.22 14.71
C GLN A 58 2.46 9.01 15.68
N LEU A 59 1.56 8.04 15.51
CA LEU A 59 1.55 6.82 16.31
C LEU A 59 2.53 5.78 15.74
N PRO A 60 3.16 4.95 16.59
CA PRO A 60 4.10 3.94 16.14
C PRO A 60 3.42 2.87 15.27
N ALA A 61 4.14 2.41 14.25
CA ALA A 61 3.69 1.34 13.35
C ALA A 61 3.46 0.02 14.11
N ALA A 62 4.41 -0.36 14.98
CA ALA A 62 4.33 -1.54 15.84
C ALA A 62 3.54 -1.26 17.13
N ASP A 63 2.87 -2.28 17.63
CA ASP A 63 2.17 -2.27 18.93
C ASP A 63 2.31 -3.65 19.58
N PRO A 64 3.39 -3.88 20.37
CA PRO A 64 3.70 -5.19 20.92
C PRO A 64 2.58 -5.77 21.81
N ALA A 65 1.85 -4.90 22.53
CA ALA A 65 0.74 -5.33 23.36
C ALA A 65 -0.43 -5.84 22.50
N ARG A 66 -0.75 -5.12 21.42
CA ARG A 66 -1.77 -5.55 20.46
C ARG A 66 -1.37 -6.86 19.75
N GLU A 67 -0.11 -6.98 19.34
CA GLU A 67 0.43 -8.16 18.66
C GLU A 67 0.33 -9.41 19.55
N LYS A 68 0.77 -9.32 20.82
CA LYS A 68 0.65 -10.41 21.80
C LYS A 68 -0.82 -10.87 21.99
N ASN A 69 -1.75 -9.93 22.04
CA ASN A 69 -3.18 -10.23 22.15
C ASN A 69 -3.73 -10.91 20.89
N GLN A 70 -3.27 -10.51 19.70
CA GLN A 70 -3.65 -11.17 18.44
C GLN A 70 -3.17 -12.61 18.38
N ILE A 71 -1.90 -12.85 18.73
CA ILE A 71 -1.31 -14.20 18.77
C ILE A 71 -2.09 -15.10 19.74
N SER A 72 -2.34 -14.62 20.96
CA SER A 72 -3.06 -15.39 21.98
C SER A 72 -4.48 -15.77 21.53
N ARG A 73 -5.20 -14.82 20.92
CA ARG A 73 -6.54 -15.08 20.37
C ARG A 73 -6.49 -16.06 19.21
N LEU A 74 -5.51 -15.95 18.31
CA LEU A 74 -5.43 -16.80 17.13
C LEU A 74 -5.03 -18.23 17.49
N LYS A 75 -4.13 -18.43 18.45
CA LYS A 75 -3.81 -19.78 18.98
C LYS A 75 -5.05 -20.50 19.51
N ARG A 76 -5.94 -19.77 20.20
CA ARG A 76 -7.22 -20.35 20.65
C ARG A 76 -8.11 -20.74 19.47
N LEU A 77 -8.27 -19.86 18.48
CA LEU A 77 -9.06 -20.17 17.29
C LEU A 77 -8.48 -21.35 16.48
N ALA A 78 -7.15 -21.46 16.42
CA ALA A 78 -6.47 -22.58 15.77
C ALA A 78 -6.81 -23.90 16.47
N ASN A 79 -6.73 -23.95 17.80
CA ASN A 79 -7.15 -25.12 18.58
C ASN A 79 -8.62 -25.49 18.34
N GLU A 80 -9.53 -24.51 18.35
CA GLU A 80 -10.97 -24.72 18.09
C GLU A 80 -11.21 -25.27 16.67
N ALA A 81 -10.40 -24.84 15.70
CA ALA A 81 -10.47 -25.27 14.31
C ALA A 81 -9.62 -26.51 13.98
N GLN A 82 -9.00 -27.16 14.98
CA GLN A 82 -8.09 -28.30 14.78
C GLN A 82 -6.90 -28.00 13.86
N LEU A 83 -6.46 -26.74 13.85
CA LEU A 83 -5.26 -26.28 13.17
C LEU A 83 -4.11 -26.18 14.19
N ASP A 84 -2.89 -26.55 13.77
CA ASP A 84 -1.70 -26.39 14.60
C ASP A 84 -1.51 -24.93 15.06
N PRO A 85 -1.53 -24.66 16.38
CA PRO A 85 -1.33 -23.32 16.92
C PRO A 85 0.03 -22.71 16.58
N GLU A 86 1.08 -23.52 16.40
CA GLU A 86 2.40 -23.03 16.01
C GLU A 86 2.40 -22.55 14.56
N PHE A 87 1.78 -23.32 13.65
CA PHE A 87 1.56 -22.89 12.27
C PHE A 87 0.73 -21.59 12.21
N ALA A 88 -0.36 -21.50 12.97
CA ALA A 88 -1.20 -20.30 13.01
C ALA A 88 -0.43 -19.06 13.49
N GLU A 89 0.44 -19.21 14.49
CA GLU A 89 1.32 -18.15 14.95
C GLU A 89 2.34 -17.73 13.87
N LYS A 90 3.02 -18.69 13.23
CA LYS A 90 3.97 -18.40 12.14
C LYS A 90 3.31 -17.63 10.99
N PHE A 91 2.13 -18.08 10.57
CA PHE A 91 1.35 -17.41 9.54
C PHE A 91 0.97 -15.99 9.95
N LEU A 92 0.51 -15.78 11.18
CA LEU A 92 0.14 -14.46 11.66
C LEU A 92 1.35 -13.51 11.75
N ASN A 93 2.50 -13.99 12.22
CA ASN A 93 3.72 -13.20 12.32
C ASN A 93 4.15 -12.72 10.93
N PHE A 94 4.14 -13.59 9.93
CA PHE A 94 4.39 -13.22 8.53
C PHE A 94 3.46 -12.08 8.06
N ILE A 95 2.16 -12.20 8.33
CA ILE A 95 1.18 -11.17 7.95
C ILE A 95 1.39 -9.85 8.74
N ILE A 96 1.79 -9.90 10.02
CA ILE A 96 2.05 -8.71 10.83
C ILE A 96 3.28 -7.97 10.30
N GLU A 97 4.36 -8.68 9.99
CA GLU A 97 5.58 -8.11 9.42
C GLU A 97 5.29 -7.34 8.13
N GLU A 98 4.46 -7.92 7.25
CA GLU A 98 4.01 -7.27 6.01
C GLU A 98 3.23 -5.97 6.28
N VAL A 99 2.35 -5.99 7.29
CA VAL A 99 1.56 -4.80 7.68
C VAL A 99 2.45 -3.70 8.24
N ILE A 100 3.42 -4.03 9.09
CA ILE A 100 4.36 -3.05 9.67
C ILE A 100 5.15 -2.37 8.57
N ARG A 101 5.63 -3.13 7.57
CA ARG A 101 6.34 -2.58 6.40
C ARG A 101 5.47 -1.57 5.63
N HIS A 102 4.19 -1.89 5.41
CA HIS A 102 3.25 -0.96 4.77
C HIS A 102 3.01 0.30 5.60
N HIS A 103 2.91 0.19 6.93
CA HIS A 103 2.74 1.36 7.81
C HIS A 103 3.95 2.28 7.77
N GLN A 104 5.16 1.71 7.77
CA GLN A 104 6.40 2.47 7.63
C GLN A 104 6.44 3.23 6.29
N ALA A 105 6.06 2.58 5.19
CA ALA A 105 5.98 3.21 3.86
C ALA A 105 4.93 4.34 3.79
N ILE A 106 3.77 4.16 4.41
CA ILE A 106 2.73 5.21 4.48
C ILE A 106 3.24 6.41 5.29
N SER A 107 3.89 6.15 6.42
CA SER A 107 4.45 7.21 7.27
C SER A 107 5.55 8.00 6.56
N SER A 108 6.43 7.35 5.80
CA SER A 108 7.48 8.04 5.04
C SER A 108 6.92 8.84 3.86
N ALA A 109 5.90 8.31 3.16
CA ALA A 109 5.24 9.02 2.08
C ALA A 109 4.48 10.28 2.57
N GLY A 110 3.82 10.21 3.73
CA GLY A 110 3.10 11.35 4.33
C GLY A 110 4.02 12.51 4.76
N LEU A 111 5.28 12.21 5.11
CA LEU A 111 6.30 13.22 5.45
C LEU A 111 6.90 13.90 4.22
N GLY A 112 6.77 13.31 3.03
CA GLY A 112 7.29 13.85 1.76
C GLY A 112 6.34 14.80 1.02
N SER A 113 5.06 14.89 1.42
CA SER A 113 4.05 15.70 0.71
C SER A 113 3.85 17.13 1.23
N GLU A 114 4.49 17.53 2.33
CA GLU A 114 4.36 18.90 2.91
C GLU A 114 5.47 19.88 2.50
N GLN A 115 6.45 19.47 1.68
CA GLN A 115 7.52 20.35 1.18
C GLN A 115 7.34 20.72 -0.30
N SER A 116 6.21 21.33 -0.68
CA SER A 116 6.07 21.96 -2.02
C SER A 116 5.05 23.10 -2.04
N SER A 117 5.09 23.98 -1.04
CA SER A 117 4.32 25.23 -1.08
C SER A 117 4.95 26.33 -0.24
N THR A 118 6.20 26.69 -0.51
CA THR A 118 6.69 28.03 -0.15
C THR A 118 7.77 28.48 -1.12
N GLU A 119 7.65 29.75 -1.52
CA GLU A 119 8.60 30.58 -2.29
C GLU A 119 8.45 30.62 -3.82
N ALA A 120 7.72 31.64 -4.27
CA ALA A 120 8.08 32.38 -5.48
C ALA A 120 8.56 33.78 -5.06
N PRO A 121 9.73 34.23 -5.55
CA PRO A 121 9.78 35.58 -6.09
C PRO A 121 10.56 35.65 -7.42
N GLY A 122 10.20 36.64 -8.25
CA GLY A 122 11.10 37.19 -9.26
C GLY A 122 10.54 37.22 -10.68
N ALA A 123 9.56 38.10 -10.92
CA ALA A 123 9.18 38.49 -12.27
C ALA A 123 10.26 39.40 -12.89
N ALA A 124 10.81 38.99 -14.03
CA ALA A 124 11.54 39.85 -14.94
C ALA A 124 11.19 39.48 -16.38
N ALA A 125 10.45 40.34 -17.06
CA ALA A 125 10.39 40.37 -18.52
C ALA A 125 10.03 41.77 -19.01
N VAL A 126 10.70 42.14 -20.09
CA VAL A 126 11.02 43.48 -20.60
C VAL A 126 10.22 43.80 -21.86
N GLY A 127 9.88 45.10 -22.03
CA GLY A 127 9.62 45.78 -23.32
C GLY A 127 8.16 45.81 -23.77
N PRO A 128 7.76 46.76 -24.67
CA PRO A 128 8.58 47.35 -25.75
C PRO A 128 8.39 48.87 -26.04
N GLY A 129 9.16 49.41 -26.99
CA GLY A 129 8.59 50.26 -28.07
C GLY A 129 8.87 51.78 -28.12
N GLU A 130 9.84 52.14 -28.98
CA GLU A 130 9.84 53.27 -29.95
C GLU A 130 9.96 54.76 -29.56
N SER A 131 10.61 55.46 -30.50
CA SER A 131 11.23 56.79 -30.48
C SER A 131 10.33 57.87 -31.09
N ALA A 132 10.44 59.13 -30.64
CA ALA A 132 10.92 60.28 -31.46
C ALA A 132 10.56 61.68 -30.88
N ALA A 133 11.45 62.63 -31.18
CA ALA A 133 11.31 64.11 -31.26
C ALA A 133 11.18 64.89 -29.92
N ASP A 134 12.18 65.68 -29.51
CA ASP A 134 12.66 66.98 -30.07
C ASP A 134 11.70 68.15 -29.80
N ALA A 135 12.09 69.02 -28.85
CA ALA A 135 11.81 70.46 -28.85
C ALA A 135 12.46 71.14 -27.63
N ALA A 136 13.38 72.04 -27.92
CA ALA A 136 13.99 72.98 -27.00
C ALA A 136 13.04 74.13 -26.63
N ALA A 137 13.13 74.62 -25.38
CA ALA A 137 13.26 76.05 -25.03
C ALA A 137 13.30 76.23 -23.50
N PRO A 138 14.21 77.07 -22.96
CA PRO A 138 14.13 77.55 -21.59
C PRO A 138 13.40 78.90 -21.58
N HIS A 139 12.53 79.15 -20.60
CA HIS A 139 12.19 80.52 -20.25
C HIS A 139 12.10 80.73 -18.74
N ASP A 140 12.82 81.77 -18.38
CA ASP A 140 13.13 82.36 -17.10
C ASP A 140 11.90 83.00 -16.44
N SER A 141 12.03 83.12 -15.13
CA SER A 141 11.19 83.83 -14.19
C SER A 141 11.10 85.35 -14.43
N THR A 142 10.16 85.97 -13.72
CA THR A 142 10.00 87.41 -13.37
C THR A 142 9.06 88.33 -14.18
N ASP A 143 7.94 88.63 -13.51
CA ASP A 143 7.49 89.96 -13.05
C ASP A 143 6.59 90.84 -13.96
N ARG A 144 5.45 91.20 -13.33
CA ARG A 144 4.49 92.29 -13.58
C ARG A 144 3.74 92.41 -14.92
#